data_AF-J4HWB3-F1
#
_entry.id   AF-J4HWB3-F1
#
_cell.length_a   1.000
_cell.length_b   1.000
_cell.length_c   1.000
_cell.angle_alpha   90.00
_cell.angle_beta   90.00
_cell.angle_gamma   90.00
#
_symmetry.space_group_name_H-M   'P 1'
#
loop_
_entity.id
_entity.type
_entity.pdbx_description
1 polymer ?
#
loop_
_entity_poly.entity_id
_entity_poly.type
_entity_poly.pdbx_seq_one_letter_code
_entity_poly.pdbx_strand_id
1 'polypeptide(L)'
;MLLTKGLTDHLASIESPDATLPGRGQLWLTIYCNKAGLLETLTYNNVCSVEQFEDFVIGFNQASPLFSIVDVGIGKEAADAKVKECLRVFTRFPQTSKVFFGGSHDNGYTSTLTHLHNEGFSDKIILLRGYKQLAYEIKGLDLPNIEIEGLFMKKKLYTNSSKKGSSPNQRTQSPNEKAQSISQSMPPPDIEKYRSKSSTPSMMDSGSPTRSLKHVDFDQVLSKRASCSLSLSELSP
;
A
#
# COMPACT_ATOMS: atom_id res chain seq x y z
N MET A 1 -9.44 -27.28 -4.60
CA MET A 1 -9.46 -25.82 -4.47
C MET A 1 -10.11 -25.43 -3.14
N LEU A 2 -9.34 -25.27 -2.07
CA LEU A 2 -9.87 -24.99 -0.73
C LEU A 2 -10.55 -23.62 -0.63
N LEU A 3 -9.97 -22.59 -1.25
CA LEU A 3 -10.49 -21.22 -1.21
C LEU A 3 -11.87 -21.11 -1.88
N THR A 4 -11.95 -21.46 -3.16
CA THR A 4 -13.20 -21.36 -3.93
C THR A 4 -14.31 -22.18 -3.28
N LYS A 5 -14.00 -23.41 -2.85
CA LYS A 5 -14.96 -24.26 -2.14
C LYS A 5 -15.42 -23.62 -0.83
N GLY A 6 -14.49 -23.20 0.04
CA GLY A 6 -14.83 -22.62 1.33
C GLY A 6 -15.65 -21.33 1.24
N LEU A 7 -15.39 -20.49 0.24
CA LEU A 7 -16.18 -19.28 -0.01
C LEU A 7 -17.57 -19.61 -0.56
N THR A 8 -17.67 -20.52 -1.52
CA THR A 8 -18.97 -20.92 -2.10
C THR A 8 -19.85 -21.64 -1.07
N ASP A 9 -19.28 -22.55 -0.28
CA ASP A 9 -20.01 -23.26 0.79
C ASP A 9 -20.55 -22.26 1.82
N HIS A 10 -19.78 -21.22 2.16
CA HIS A 10 -20.22 -20.16 3.05
C HIS A 10 -21.37 -19.33 2.46
N LEU A 11 -21.24 -18.90 1.20
CA LEU A 11 -22.32 -18.19 0.49
C LEU A 11 -23.62 -19.00 0.49
N ALA A 12 -23.52 -20.29 0.18
CA ALA A 12 -24.66 -21.20 0.18
C ALA A 12 -25.30 -21.38 1.58
N SER A 13 -24.54 -21.21 2.66
CA SER A 13 -25.05 -21.28 4.04
C SER A 13 -25.72 -20.00 4.54
N ILE A 14 -25.36 -18.83 3.98
CA ILE A 14 -25.90 -17.53 4.40
C ILE A 14 -27.10 -17.10 3.55
N GLU A 15 -27.22 -17.59 2.32
CA GLU A 15 -28.34 -17.29 1.43
C GLU A 15 -29.50 -18.26 1.71
N SER A 16 -30.68 -17.71 2.08
CA SER A 16 -31.88 -18.52 2.28
C SER A 16 -32.39 -19.07 0.94
N PRO A 17 -32.98 -20.28 0.90
CA PRO A 17 -33.51 -20.90 -0.32
C PRO A 17 -34.62 -20.10 -1.03
N ASP A 18 -35.19 -19.07 -0.37
CA ASP A 18 -36.30 -18.23 -0.87
C ASP A 18 -35.84 -16.92 -1.54
N ALA A 19 -34.54 -16.62 -1.53
CA ALA A 19 -33.99 -15.51 -2.31
C ALA A 19 -33.92 -15.96 -3.78
N THR A 20 -34.65 -15.26 -4.65
CA THR A 20 -34.92 -15.62 -6.06
C THR A 20 -33.70 -15.67 -6.99
N LEU A 21 -32.46 -15.66 -6.49
CA LEU A 21 -31.23 -16.07 -7.19
C LEU A 21 -30.22 -16.56 -6.15
N PRO A 22 -29.51 -17.70 -6.35
CA PRO A 22 -28.09 -17.59 -6.74
C PRO A 22 -27.50 -18.88 -7.38
N GLY A 23 -27.59 -19.03 -8.70
CA GLY A 23 -27.10 -20.25 -9.37
C GLY A 23 -25.61 -20.27 -9.74
N ARG A 24 -24.98 -19.11 -10.03
CA ARG A 24 -23.55 -19.00 -10.42
C ARG A 24 -23.02 -17.59 -10.16
N GLY A 25 -22.77 -17.25 -8.90
CA GLY A 25 -21.92 -16.10 -8.59
C GLY A 25 -20.52 -16.34 -9.17
N GLN A 26 -19.93 -15.33 -9.81
CA GLN A 26 -18.53 -15.40 -10.24
C GLN A 26 -17.63 -14.89 -9.10
N LEU A 27 -16.60 -15.66 -8.76
CA LEU A 27 -15.63 -15.24 -7.75
C LEU A 27 -14.52 -14.43 -8.41
N TRP A 28 -14.53 -13.12 -8.15
CA TRP A 28 -13.39 -12.26 -8.43
C TRP A 28 -12.44 -12.27 -7.24
N LEU A 29 -11.18 -12.63 -7.48
CA LEU A 29 -10.14 -12.63 -6.45
C LEU A 29 -8.91 -11.85 -6.90
N THR A 30 -8.54 -10.83 -6.12
CA THR A 30 -7.30 -10.08 -6.34
C THR A 30 -6.46 -10.05 -5.07
N ILE A 31 -5.19 -10.42 -5.18
CA ILE A 31 -4.19 -10.31 -4.12
C ILE A 31 -3.26 -9.15 -4.48
N TYR A 32 -3.20 -8.13 -3.63
CA TYR A 32 -2.24 -7.03 -3.77
C TYR A 32 -1.07 -7.28 -2.82
N CYS A 33 0.15 -7.35 -3.36
CA CYS A 33 1.34 -7.55 -2.54
C CYS A 33 2.56 -6.87 -3.17
N ASN A 34 3.56 -6.51 -2.35
CA ASN A 34 4.90 -6.23 -2.85
C ASN A 34 5.56 -7.58 -3.13
N LYS A 35 5.64 -7.97 -4.41
CA LYS A 35 6.10 -9.29 -4.82
C LYS A 35 7.54 -9.55 -4.38
N ALA A 36 8.43 -8.59 -4.60
CA ALA A 36 9.85 -8.70 -4.24
C ALA A 36 10.05 -8.88 -2.72
N GLY A 37 9.40 -8.05 -1.91
CA GLY A 37 9.50 -8.15 -0.45
C GLY A 37 8.84 -9.41 0.12
N LEU A 38 7.73 -9.85 -0.48
CA LEU A 38 7.06 -11.09 -0.11
C LEU A 38 7.95 -12.31 -0.42
N LEU A 39 8.53 -12.35 -1.62
CA LEU A 39 9.46 -13.41 -2.04
C LEU A 39 10.68 -13.51 -1.11
N GLU A 40 11.31 -12.37 -0.80
CA GLU A 40 12.43 -12.31 0.14
C GLU A 40 12.04 -12.86 1.53
N THR A 41 10.86 -12.48 2.02
CA THR A 41 10.36 -12.96 3.31
C THR A 41 10.10 -14.47 3.29
N LEU A 42 9.48 -15.00 2.24
CA LEU A 42 9.15 -16.43 2.14
C LEU A 42 10.40 -17.30 2.01
N THR A 43 11.36 -16.88 1.18
CA THR A 43 12.64 -17.59 1.00
C THR A 43 13.49 -17.54 2.26
N TYR A 44 13.56 -16.39 2.95
CA TYR A 44 14.26 -16.27 4.23
C TYR A 44 13.72 -17.21 5.31
N ASN A 45 12.40 -17.43 5.33
CA ASN A 45 11.76 -18.33 6.28
C ASN A 45 11.73 -19.80 5.81
N ASN A 46 12.40 -20.15 4.71
CA ASN A 46 12.39 -21.48 4.09
C ASN A 46 10.97 -22.01 3.80
N VAL A 47 10.04 -21.11 3.45
CA VAL A 47 8.65 -21.50 3.10
C VAL A 47 8.58 -22.06 1.68
N CYS A 48 9.30 -21.44 0.75
CA CYS A 48 9.40 -21.88 -0.64
C CYS A 48 10.70 -21.40 -1.28
N SER A 49 11.09 -22.03 -2.39
CA SER A 49 12.13 -21.51 -3.28
C SER A 49 11.61 -20.34 -4.13
N VAL A 50 12.52 -19.63 -4.80
CA VAL A 50 12.16 -18.56 -5.75
C VAL A 50 11.32 -19.13 -6.89
N GLU A 51 11.76 -20.25 -7.47
CA GLU A 51 11.05 -20.92 -8.57
C GLU A 51 9.64 -21.35 -8.16
N GLN A 52 9.48 -21.97 -6.99
CA GLN A 52 8.18 -22.38 -6.47
C GLN A 52 7.22 -21.19 -6.28
N PHE A 53 7.73 -20.04 -5.85
CA PHE A 53 6.91 -18.84 -5.68
C PHE A 53 6.46 -18.27 -7.03
N GLU A 54 7.37 -18.21 -8.02
CA GLU A 54 7.03 -17.76 -9.37
C GLU A 54 6.01 -18.68 -10.04
N ASP A 55 6.21 -20.00 -9.95
CA ASP A 55 5.27 -21.01 -10.44
C ASP A 55 3.90 -20.89 -9.75
N PHE A 56 3.88 -20.59 -8.45
CA PHE A 56 2.64 -20.33 -7.73
C PHE A 56 1.93 -19.08 -8.26
N VAL A 57 2.64 -17.98 -8.50
CA VAL A 57 2.03 -16.75 -9.03
C VAL A 57 1.46 -16.99 -10.43
N ILE A 58 2.19 -17.69 -11.29
CA ILE A 58 1.74 -18.06 -12.63
C ILE A 58 0.50 -18.95 -12.54
N GLY A 59 0.59 -20.04 -11.77
CA GLY A 59 -0.51 -21.00 -11.59
C GLY A 59 -1.76 -20.37 -10.98
N PHE A 60 -1.61 -19.43 -10.03
CA PHE A 60 -2.74 -18.72 -9.44
C PHE A 60 -3.47 -17.86 -10.46
N ASN A 61 -2.73 -17.09 -11.27
CA ASN A 61 -3.32 -16.24 -12.30
C ASN A 61 -3.97 -17.05 -13.43
N GLN A 62 -3.46 -18.25 -13.71
CA GLN A 62 -4.02 -19.15 -14.72
C GLN A 62 -5.20 -19.99 -14.21
N ALA A 63 -5.35 -20.14 -12.88
CA ALA A 63 -6.40 -20.97 -12.29
C ALA A 63 -7.82 -20.47 -12.59
N SER A 64 -7.99 -19.17 -12.83
CA SER A 64 -9.26 -18.55 -13.23
C SER A 64 -9.01 -17.20 -13.89
N PRO A 65 -9.75 -16.82 -14.95
CA PRO A 65 -9.66 -15.50 -15.57
C PRO A 65 -9.93 -14.32 -14.61
N LEU A 66 -10.57 -14.59 -13.46
CA LEU A 66 -10.92 -13.60 -12.45
C LEU A 66 -9.96 -13.59 -11.25
N PHE A 67 -8.91 -14.40 -11.30
CA PHE A 67 -7.92 -14.50 -10.23
C PHE A 67 -6.66 -13.75 -10.66
N SER A 68 -6.20 -12.85 -9.80
CA SER A 68 -5.01 -12.07 -10.07
C SER A 68 -4.17 -11.79 -8.84
N ILE A 69 -2.85 -11.96 -8.96
CA ILE A 69 -1.85 -11.42 -8.05
C ILE A 69 -1.25 -10.18 -8.70
N VAL A 70 -1.42 -9.05 -8.05
CA VAL A 70 -0.96 -7.74 -8.52
C VAL A 70 0.22 -7.30 -7.69
N ASP A 71 1.39 -7.23 -8.34
CA ASP A 71 2.56 -6.59 -7.74
C ASP A 71 2.37 -5.07 -7.68
N VAL A 72 2.37 -4.53 -6.46
CA VAL A 72 2.29 -3.08 -6.23
C VAL A 72 3.66 -2.41 -6.19
N GLY A 73 4.73 -3.20 -6.24
CA GLY A 73 6.09 -2.73 -6.16
C GLY A 73 6.52 -2.32 -4.74
N ILE A 74 7.59 -1.54 -4.68
CA ILE A 74 8.24 -1.16 -3.42
C ILE A 74 7.48 -0.01 -2.78
N GLY A 75 6.81 -0.28 -1.66
CA GLY A 75 6.15 0.73 -0.85
C GLY A 75 5.37 0.08 0.29
N LYS A 76 5.55 0.59 1.51
CA LYS A 76 4.92 -0.01 2.69
C LYS A 76 3.39 0.05 2.64
N GLU A 77 2.84 1.12 2.07
CA GLU A 77 1.40 1.41 2.08
C GLU A 77 0.74 1.28 0.70
N ALA A 78 1.51 0.90 -0.33
CA ALA A 78 1.02 0.84 -1.70
C ALA A 78 -0.05 -0.25 -1.89
N ALA A 79 0.13 -1.40 -1.23
CA ALA A 79 -0.86 -2.48 -1.25
C ALA A 79 -2.12 -2.05 -0.49
N ASP A 80 -1.95 -1.51 0.71
CA ASP A 80 -3.06 -1.10 1.57
C ASP A 80 -3.93 -0.02 0.91
N ALA A 81 -3.32 0.95 0.22
CA ALA A 81 -4.03 1.98 -0.52
C ALA A 81 -4.93 1.37 -1.61
N LYS A 82 -4.42 0.40 -2.39
CA LYS A 82 -5.23 -0.30 -3.41
C LYS A 82 -6.36 -1.11 -2.78
N VAL A 83 -6.06 -1.86 -1.72
CA VAL A 83 -7.03 -2.68 -1.02
C VAL A 83 -8.16 -1.84 -0.45
N LYS A 84 -7.85 -0.70 0.20
CA LYS A 84 -8.84 0.24 0.74
C LYS A 84 -9.78 0.76 -0.34
N GLU A 85 -9.22 1.19 -1.47
CA GLU A 85 -10.01 1.76 -2.55
C GLU A 85 -10.86 0.70 -3.26
N CYS A 86 -10.30 -0.48 -3.53
CA CYS A 86 -11.05 -1.60 -4.08
C CYS A 86 -12.20 -2.02 -3.15
N LEU A 87 -11.93 -2.13 -1.84
CA LEU A 87 -12.97 -2.43 -0.85
C LEU A 87 -14.09 -1.37 -0.90
N ARG A 88 -13.73 -0.09 -0.97
CA ARG A 88 -14.69 1.02 -1.06
C ARG A 88 -15.56 0.94 -2.33
N VAL A 89 -14.93 0.68 -3.48
CA VAL A 89 -15.59 0.64 -4.79
C VAL A 89 -16.48 -0.60 -4.94
N PHE A 90 -15.94 -1.80 -4.73
CA PHE A 90 -16.70 -3.05 -4.93
C PHE A 90 -17.84 -3.20 -3.92
N THR A 91 -17.70 -2.65 -2.71
CA THR A 91 -18.80 -2.66 -1.73
C THR A 91 -19.98 -1.80 -2.22
N ARG A 92 -19.74 -0.72 -2.96
CA ARG A 92 -20.80 0.15 -3.49
C ARG A 92 -21.42 -0.36 -4.78
N PHE A 93 -20.78 -1.30 -5.48
CA PHE A 93 -21.31 -1.82 -6.75
C PHE A 93 -22.56 -2.68 -6.55
N PRO A 94 -23.71 -2.35 -7.15
CA PRO A 94 -24.96 -3.10 -6.99
C PRO A 94 -24.85 -4.58 -7.39
N GLN A 95 -24.04 -4.88 -8.42
CA GLN A 95 -23.81 -6.24 -8.91
C GLN A 95 -22.95 -7.11 -7.98
N THR A 96 -22.27 -6.51 -7.01
CA THR A 96 -21.49 -7.27 -6.02
C THR A 96 -22.43 -7.72 -4.91
N SER A 97 -22.62 -9.03 -4.73
CA SER A 97 -23.45 -9.56 -3.64
C SER A 97 -22.72 -9.47 -2.30
N LYS A 98 -21.48 -9.97 -2.24
CA LYS A 98 -20.64 -10.00 -1.03
C LYS A 98 -19.19 -9.63 -1.37
N VAL A 99 -18.49 -9.04 -0.41
CA VAL A 99 -17.06 -8.73 -0.49
C VAL A 99 -16.33 -9.46 0.62
N PHE A 100 -15.47 -10.40 0.24
CA PHE A 100 -14.59 -11.11 1.18
C PHE A 100 -13.30 -10.33 1.39
N PHE A 101 -13.04 -9.92 2.62
CA PHE A 101 -11.92 -9.05 2.96
C PHE A 101 -10.87 -9.77 3.84
N GLY A 102 -9.67 -9.99 3.27
CA GLY A 102 -8.56 -10.70 3.94
C GLY A 102 -7.63 -9.85 4.82
N GLY A 103 -7.88 -8.54 4.98
CA GLY A 103 -7.05 -7.63 5.78
C GLY A 103 -7.46 -7.51 7.25
N SER A 104 -8.17 -8.50 7.78
CA SER A 104 -8.87 -8.46 9.06
C SER A 104 -7.95 -8.37 10.31
N HIS A 105 -6.64 -8.47 10.13
CA HIS A 105 -5.64 -8.43 11.20
C HIS A 105 -4.93 -7.08 11.34
N ASP A 106 -5.14 -6.14 10.43
CA ASP A 106 -4.44 -4.85 10.40
C ASP A 106 -5.41 -3.70 10.75
N ASN A 107 -5.09 -2.95 11.80
CA ASN A 107 -5.86 -1.77 12.23
C ASN A 107 -5.85 -0.65 11.19
N GLY A 108 -4.93 -0.69 10.21
CA GLY A 108 -4.87 0.28 9.12
C GLY A 108 -6.15 0.34 8.27
N TYR A 109 -7.02 -0.66 8.34
CA TYR A 109 -8.30 -0.73 7.61
C TYR A 109 -9.52 -0.33 8.42
N THR A 110 -9.39 -0.11 9.75
CA THR A 110 -10.52 0.21 10.63
C THR A 110 -11.32 1.39 10.09
N SER A 111 -10.66 2.50 9.74
CA SER A 111 -11.35 3.72 9.30
C SER A 111 -12.19 3.50 8.04
N THR A 112 -11.69 2.71 7.08
CA THR A 112 -12.44 2.37 5.86
C THR A 112 -13.63 1.45 6.16
N LEU A 113 -13.45 0.46 7.03
CA LEU A 113 -14.53 -0.44 7.44
C LEU A 113 -15.60 0.28 8.24
N THR A 114 -15.24 1.15 9.19
CA THR A 114 -16.19 1.98 9.94
C THR A 114 -16.97 2.91 9.02
N HIS A 115 -16.31 3.50 8.02
CA HIS A 115 -16.99 4.34 7.04
C HIS A 115 -18.04 3.56 6.24
N LEU A 116 -17.69 2.37 5.73
CA LEU A 116 -18.62 1.50 5.02
C LEU A 116 -19.75 0.98 5.90
N HIS A 117 -19.45 0.67 7.16
CA HIS A 117 -20.44 0.28 8.16
C HIS A 117 -21.47 1.40 8.36
N ASN A 118 -21.02 2.64 8.54
CA ASN A 118 -21.89 3.81 8.75
C ASN A 118 -22.75 4.15 7.52
N GLU A 119 -22.32 3.76 6.32
CA GLU A 119 -23.10 3.87 5.08
C GLU A 119 -24.13 2.75 4.91
N GLY A 120 -24.19 1.77 5.82
CA GLY A 120 -25.13 0.65 5.76
C GLY A 120 -24.67 -0.53 4.91
N PHE A 121 -23.37 -0.65 4.63
CA PHE A 121 -22.82 -1.77 3.85
C PHE A 121 -22.22 -2.91 4.69
N SER A 122 -22.49 -2.95 6.00
CA SER A 122 -21.99 -3.99 6.92
C SER A 122 -22.30 -5.40 6.45
N ASP A 123 -23.54 -5.64 6.00
CA ASP A 123 -24.03 -6.99 5.64
C ASP A 123 -23.39 -7.53 4.36
N LYS A 124 -22.77 -6.66 3.57
CA LYS A 124 -22.10 -7.01 2.33
C LYS A 124 -20.64 -7.42 2.55
N ILE A 125 -20.03 -6.96 3.64
CA ILE A 125 -18.61 -7.19 3.94
C ILE A 125 -18.49 -8.43 4.82
N ILE A 126 -17.70 -9.40 4.38
CA ILE A 126 -17.38 -10.61 5.15
C ILE A 126 -15.88 -10.64 5.38
N LEU A 127 -15.47 -10.68 6.63
CA LEU A 127 -14.07 -10.74 7.03
C LEU A 127 -13.54 -12.17 6.85
N LEU A 128 -12.55 -12.33 5.97
CA LEU A 128 -11.81 -13.57 5.82
C LEU A 128 -10.67 -13.60 6.85
N ARG A 129 -10.75 -14.53 7.80
CA ARG A 129 -9.79 -14.65 8.91
C ARG A 129 -8.60 -15.50 8.51
N GLY A 130 -7.43 -14.85 8.48
CA GLY A 130 -6.15 -15.54 8.28
C GLY A 130 -5.43 -15.94 9.57
N TYR A 131 -5.66 -15.21 10.66
CA TYR A 131 -5.15 -15.52 11.99
C TYR A 131 -6.29 -15.60 13.00
N LYS A 132 -6.03 -16.27 14.13
CA LYS A 132 -7.03 -16.44 15.19
C LYS A 132 -7.52 -15.10 15.77
N GLN A 133 -6.71 -14.05 15.71
CA GLN A 133 -7.05 -12.76 16.30
C GLN A 133 -7.45 -11.74 15.24
N LEU A 134 -8.68 -11.24 15.35
CA LEU A 134 -9.13 -10.03 14.67
C LEU A 134 -8.54 -8.80 15.36
N ALA A 135 -8.23 -7.76 14.59
CA ALA A 135 -7.86 -6.45 15.13
C ALA A 135 -8.91 -5.94 16.12
N TYR A 136 -8.49 -5.40 17.27
CA TYR A 136 -9.38 -5.03 18.38
C TYR A 136 -10.46 -4.04 17.93
N GLU A 137 -10.09 -3.06 17.11
CA GLU A 137 -11.04 -2.06 16.62
C GLU A 137 -12.02 -2.63 15.59
N ILE A 138 -11.56 -3.58 14.76
CA ILE A 138 -12.42 -4.26 13.77
C ILE A 138 -13.46 -5.16 14.46
N LYS A 139 -13.14 -5.72 15.64
CA LYS A 139 -14.13 -6.46 16.46
C LYS A 139 -15.31 -5.60 16.88
N GLY A 140 -15.11 -4.30 17.04
CA GLY A 140 -16.19 -3.37 17.42
C GLY A 140 -17.24 -3.15 16.34
N LEU A 141 -16.98 -3.56 15.09
CA LEU A 141 -17.88 -3.38 13.94
C LEU A 141 -18.84 -4.56 13.72
N ASP A 142 -18.70 -5.63 14.50
CA ASP A 142 -19.53 -6.86 14.45
C ASP A 142 -19.79 -7.40 13.02
N LEU A 143 -18.78 -7.31 12.17
CA LEU A 143 -18.89 -7.76 10.78
C LEU A 143 -18.90 -9.30 10.70
N PRO A 144 -19.69 -9.89 9.79
CA PRO A 144 -19.64 -11.31 9.50
C PRO A 144 -18.21 -11.76 9.20
N ASN A 145 -17.82 -12.93 9.70
CA ASN A 145 -16.48 -13.45 9.48
C ASN A 145 -16.48 -14.94 9.16
N ILE A 146 -15.52 -15.36 8.35
CA ILE A 146 -15.29 -16.76 7.97
C ILE A 146 -13.83 -17.13 8.18
N GLU A 147 -13.60 -18.33 8.69
CA GLU A 147 -12.30 -19.00 8.71
C GLU A 147 -12.36 -20.21 7.78
N ILE A 148 -11.41 -20.29 6.85
CA ILE A 148 -11.24 -21.47 5.99
C ILE A 148 -10.02 -22.22 6.49
N GLU A 149 -10.24 -23.40 7.06
CA GLU A 149 -9.15 -24.19 7.61
C GLU A 149 -8.15 -24.61 6.52
N GLY A 150 -6.86 -24.45 6.82
CA GLY A 150 -5.77 -24.79 5.91
C GLY A 150 -5.51 -23.77 4.79
N LEU A 151 -6.29 -22.69 4.71
CA LEU A 151 -6.07 -21.65 3.71
C LEU A 151 -4.88 -20.74 4.06
N PHE A 152 -4.74 -20.38 5.33
CA PHE A 152 -3.69 -19.48 5.81
C PHE A 152 -2.75 -20.20 6.78
N MET A 153 -1.46 -19.85 6.73
CA MET A 153 -0.48 -20.33 7.69
C MET A 153 -0.80 -19.78 9.09
N LYS A 154 -0.91 -20.69 10.08
CA LYS A 154 -1.16 -20.32 11.48
C LYS A 154 0.05 -19.66 12.15
N LYS A 155 1.26 -19.85 11.60
CA LYS A 155 2.53 -19.32 12.13
C LYS A 155 2.88 -18.01 11.43
N LYS A 156 3.18 -16.97 12.21
CA LYS A 156 3.68 -15.70 11.69
C LYS A 156 5.12 -15.88 11.17
N LEU A 157 5.39 -15.31 9.99
CA LEU A 157 6.73 -15.30 9.40
C LEU A 157 7.59 -14.21 10.05
N TYR A 158 8.89 -14.48 10.16
CA TYR A 158 9.85 -13.47 10.59
C TYR A 158 10.09 -12.49 9.45
N THR A 159 9.81 -11.21 9.68
CA THR A 159 10.11 -10.16 8.72
C THR A 159 11.41 -9.48 9.13
N ASN A 160 12.43 -9.55 8.28
CA ASN A 160 13.61 -8.71 8.41
C ASN A 160 13.21 -7.29 8.02
N SER A 161 12.58 -6.57 8.93
CA SER A 161 12.45 -5.13 8.83
C SER A 161 13.84 -4.54 9.12
N SER A 162 14.72 -4.65 8.13
CA SER A 162 16.01 -3.96 8.13
C SER A 162 15.71 -2.47 8.27
N LYS A 163 15.85 -1.96 9.49
CA LYS A 163 16.07 -0.54 9.74
C LYS A 163 17.22 -0.14 8.82
N LYS A 164 16.94 0.54 7.71
CA LYS A 164 17.97 1.22 6.94
C LYS A 164 18.55 2.27 7.89
N GLY A 165 19.65 1.89 8.53
CA GLY A 165 20.41 2.73 9.43
C GLY A 165 20.82 4.00 8.70
N SER A 166 20.73 5.10 9.44
CA SER A 166 21.37 6.38 9.15
C SER A 166 22.76 6.19 8.55
N SER A 167 22.99 6.77 7.38
CA SER A 167 24.31 6.86 6.75
C SER A 167 25.34 7.48 7.72
N PRO A 168 26.51 6.86 7.98
CA PRO A 168 27.62 7.53 8.61
C PRO A 168 28.28 8.45 7.58
N ASN A 169 28.33 9.73 7.91
CA ASN A 169 28.98 10.78 7.13
C ASN A 169 30.51 10.53 7.15
N GLN A 170 31.09 9.98 6.08
CA GLN A 170 32.54 9.92 5.92
C GLN A 170 33.05 11.22 5.31
N ARG A 171 33.63 12.07 6.16
CA ARG A 171 34.37 13.28 5.78
C ARG A 171 35.82 12.86 5.54
N THR A 172 36.24 12.73 4.28
CA THR A 172 37.64 12.55 3.89
C THR A 172 38.41 13.87 4.08
N GLN A 173 39.48 13.81 4.87
CA GLN A 173 40.46 14.88 5.02
C GLN A 173 41.64 14.60 4.06
N SER A 174 42.02 15.61 3.28
CA SER A 174 43.25 15.61 2.46
C SER A 174 44.25 16.61 3.07
N PRO A 175 45.54 16.28 3.26
CA PRO A 175 46.51 17.19 3.86
C PRO A 175 47.36 17.97 2.82
N ASN A 176 47.50 19.28 3.07
CA ASN A 176 48.69 20.16 3.02
C ASN A 176 49.47 20.31 1.67
N GLU A 177 50.00 21.47 1.22
CA GLU A 177 50.82 22.49 1.89
C GLU A 177 50.95 23.84 1.11
N LYS A 178 51.19 24.94 1.87
CA LYS A 178 52.08 26.13 1.67
C LYS A 178 51.81 27.14 0.53
N ALA A 179 51.93 28.48 0.66
CA ALA A 179 52.54 29.36 1.68
C ALA A 179 52.05 30.84 1.56
N GLN A 180 52.10 31.57 2.71
CA GLN A 180 52.51 32.99 2.97
C GLN A 180 51.96 34.13 2.07
N SER A 181 51.65 35.37 2.49
CA SER A 181 51.65 36.20 3.72
C SER A 181 51.04 37.57 3.28
N ILE A 182 50.28 38.35 4.07
CA ILE A 182 50.68 39.65 4.69
C ILE A 182 49.42 40.35 5.27
N SER A 183 49.48 40.62 6.58
CA SER A 183 49.19 41.83 7.40
C SER A 183 47.95 42.76 7.25
N GLN A 184 47.48 43.19 8.45
CA GLN A 184 46.78 44.44 8.86
C GLN A 184 45.23 44.47 8.85
N SER A 185 44.50 45.24 9.68
CA SER A 185 44.46 45.51 11.14
C SER A 185 43.30 46.49 11.41
N MET A 186 42.27 46.09 12.18
CA MET A 186 41.26 46.90 12.94
C MET A 186 40.52 48.10 12.26
N PRO A 187 39.60 48.83 12.94
CA PRO A 187 38.22 48.46 13.36
C PRO A 187 37.17 49.49 12.78
N PRO A 188 35.88 49.50 13.20
CA PRO A 188 34.77 50.14 12.45
C PRO A 188 34.53 51.61 12.84
N PRO A 189 33.70 52.35 12.08
CA PRO A 189 32.61 53.08 12.74
C PRO A 189 31.30 53.23 11.94
N ASP A 190 30.35 53.70 12.74
CA ASP A 190 28.93 54.00 12.60
C ASP A 190 28.65 55.34 11.85
N ILE A 191 27.36 55.66 11.67
CA ILE A 191 26.73 57.00 11.49
C ILE A 191 26.19 57.41 10.09
N GLU A 192 24.85 57.38 10.05
CA GLU A 192 23.83 58.34 9.58
C GLU A 192 23.59 58.77 8.11
N LYS A 193 22.28 58.66 7.78
CA LYS A 193 21.38 59.57 7.05
C LYS A 193 21.81 60.10 5.68
N TYR A 194 20.99 59.83 4.66
CA TYR A 194 20.23 60.89 3.98
C TYR A 194 18.88 60.39 3.43
N ARG A 195 17.92 61.30 3.48
CA ARG A 195 16.46 61.29 3.24
C ARG A 195 16.17 61.32 1.72
N SER A 196 15.14 60.67 1.14
CA SER A 196 13.76 61.21 1.04
C SER A 196 12.79 60.35 0.18
N LYS A 197 11.55 60.16 0.68
CA LYS A 197 10.19 60.15 0.04
C LYS A 197 9.89 59.07 -1.04
N SER A 198 8.75 58.36 -1.09
CA SER A 198 7.39 58.56 -0.57
C SER A 198 6.52 57.28 -0.58
N SER A 199 5.39 57.34 0.16
CA SER A 199 4.10 56.60 0.04
C SER A 199 3.91 55.20 0.66
N THR A 200 3.17 55.18 1.78
CA THR A 200 2.34 54.12 2.42
C THR A 200 1.11 53.74 1.57
N PRO A 201 0.35 52.63 1.83
CA PRO A 201 0.09 52.04 3.17
C PRO A 201 -0.03 50.50 3.32
N SER A 202 0.06 50.05 4.59
CA SER A 202 -0.74 49.02 5.31
C SER A 202 -0.95 47.61 4.70
N MET A 203 -0.88 46.46 5.41
CA MET A 203 -0.83 46.10 6.84
C MET A 203 -0.16 44.71 7.02
N MET A 204 0.44 44.49 8.21
CA MET A 204 0.44 43.28 9.07
C MET A 204 0.55 41.90 8.38
N ASP A 205 1.69 41.20 8.45
CA ASP A 205 2.15 40.34 9.58
C ASP A 205 1.12 39.25 9.92
N SER A 206 1.34 37.96 9.67
CA SER A 206 2.34 37.12 10.34
C SER A 206 2.31 35.70 9.74
N GLY A 207 3.47 35.03 9.74
CA GLY A 207 3.71 33.81 8.96
C GLY A 207 3.45 32.47 9.64
N SER A 208 3.48 31.41 8.82
CA SER A 208 4.19 30.15 9.08
C SER A 208 4.24 29.29 7.79
N PRO A 209 5.27 28.41 7.62
CA PRO A 209 5.59 27.81 6.32
C PRO A 209 4.83 26.49 6.09
N THR A 210 4.10 26.40 4.97
CA THR A 210 3.55 25.15 4.45
C THR A 210 4.64 24.32 3.76
N ARG A 211 4.90 23.14 4.32
CA ARG A 211 5.79 22.13 3.76
C ARG A 211 5.12 21.52 2.52
N SER A 212 5.62 21.88 1.34
CA SER A 212 5.17 21.36 0.04
C SER A 212 5.23 19.83 -0.02
N LEU A 213 4.06 19.22 -0.25
CA LEU A 213 3.91 17.83 -0.66
C LEU A 213 4.48 17.70 -2.08
N LYS A 214 5.45 16.80 -2.26
CA LYS A 214 5.99 16.49 -3.59
C LYS A 214 4.88 15.90 -4.44
N HIS A 215 4.39 16.67 -5.40
CA HIS A 215 3.53 16.23 -6.47
C HIS A 215 4.26 15.14 -7.26
N VAL A 216 3.81 13.88 -7.14
CA VAL A 216 4.31 12.79 -7.97
C VAL A 216 3.57 12.90 -9.30
N ASP A 217 4.29 13.31 -10.32
CA ASP A 217 3.80 13.43 -11.69
C ASP A 217 3.54 12.03 -12.28
N PHE A 218 2.27 11.70 -12.48
CA PHE A 218 1.80 10.40 -12.96
C PHE A 218 2.19 10.17 -14.44
N ASP A 219 2.35 11.24 -15.22
CA ASP A 219 2.67 11.17 -16.65
C ASP A 219 4.12 10.71 -16.87
N GLN A 220 5.02 11.05 -15.94
CA GLN A 220 6.42 10.63 -16.01
C GLN A 220 6.59 9.12 -15.72
N VAL A 221 5.70 8.51 -14.92
CA VAL A 221 5.69 7.06 -14.66
C VAL A 221 5.09 6.27 -15.83
N LEU A 222 4.07 6.84 -16.49
CA LEU A 222 3.47 6.26 -17.70
C LEU A 222 4.44 6.27 -18.88
N SER A 223 5.20 7.37 -19.06
CA SER A 223 6.18 7.49 -20.15
C SER A 223 7.28 6.42 -20.08
N LYS A 224 7.79 6.10 -18.87
CA LYS A 224 8.80 5.02 -18.70
C LYS A 224 8.25 3.62 -18.97
N ARG A 225 6.95 3.39 -18.79
CA ARG A 225 6.29 2.10 -19.11
C ARG A 225 6.03 1.95 -20.61
N ALA A 226 5.70 3.04 -21.32
CA ALA A 226 5.45 3.01 -22.76
C ALA A 226 6.68 2.56 -23.58
N SER A 227 7.90 2.97 -23.17
CA SER A 227 9.14 2.49 -23.82
C SER A 227 9.41 1.00 -23.60
N CYS A 228 8.83 0.37 -22.57
CA CYS A 228 9.03 -1.04 -22.26
C CYS A 228 7.90 -1.93 -22.83
N SER A 229 6.71 -1.39 -23.06
CA SER A 229 5.61 -2.12 -23.72
C SER A 229 5.80 -2.30 -25.22
N LEU A 230 6.55 -1.40 -25.88
CA LEU A 230 6.80 -1.47 -27.33
C LEU A 230 7.74 -2.61 -27.74
N SER A 231 8.46 -3.24 -26.80
CA SER A 231 9.32 -4.40 -27.10
C SER A 231 8.63 -5.76 -26.89
N LEU A 232 7.37 -5.78 -26.42
CA LEU A 232 6.62 -7.00 -26.12
C LEU A 232 5.52 -7.32 -27.15
N SER A 233 5.29 -6.44 -28.12
CA SER A 233 4.28 -6.62 -29.17
C SER A 233 4.75 -7.36 -30.43
N GLU A 234 6.01 -7.82 -30.49
CA GLU A 234 6.56 -8.54 -31.65
C GLU A 234 6.91 -10.02 -31.40
N LEU A 235 6.49 -10.58 -30.27
CA LEU A 235 6.65 -12.02 -30.01
C LEU A 235 5.32 -12.62 -29.56
N SER A 236 4.49 -12.96 -30.54
CA SER A 236 3.52 -14.04 -30.42
C SER A 236 3.65 -14.91 -31.67
N PRO A 237 3.69 -16.25 -31.53
CA PRO A 237 3.84 -17.19 -32.65
C PRO A 237 2.65 -17.17 -33.61
#